data_AF-A0A351D024-F1
#
_entry.id   AF-A0A351D024-F1
#
_cell.length_a   1.000
_cell.length_b   1.000
_cell.length_c   1.000
_cell.angle_alpha   90.00
_cell.angle_beta   90.00
_cell.angle_gamma   90.00
#
_symmetry.space_group_name_H-M   'P 1'
#
loop_
_entity.id
_entity.type
_entity.pdbx_description
1 polymer ?
#
loop_
_entity_poly.entity_id
_entity_poly.type
_entity_poly.pdbx_seq_one_letter_code
_entity_poly.pdbx_strand_id
1 'polypeptide(L)'
;MSSGTAGLAQASQEMCISAGTLRTQTQVLASQDGSISRTDIALDALLFSRELLAEPDSYWLGFQLVGTSMTNGEDAIAPLFYSVPFAIQINRKSGAWLSQIINAKLKAGDSDSLLAIYQILHSLPSALLSPGESRIVAEADSVGSVLVRYESPTLGQVIRNRERYQSYGGAQGNGLIESAEIKEDIAKIIELRCAMKDFEGRSKVSVYMTGDMAFLTDQTTLLQPIKDAVIPTDLRLATLDHDPRRWVPIDITTIYPPEKRQPLASSDQFLKQLSALDSADIDTDSLRALLFNNDEFLLAIKQELGANGFSQDFEEELLLQIGLANSQKARQLLTEVIADDLFETKTRFGGIMGLKYTQDALEPEARAALLDFSALSNLNPSDQQLADSTLMVLGIIARETEDSVLESLLIDRLNTGGEERRLMVAMTALGNAGSQDSARVLGDFLSSESSALSARAANSLGQIKSDTAKGLLTDSLQRESRPEVLSSVIASLGESNLTVTEVVQLQAKTSASEALVVRRAAVEAISKQAARLPEAKTALKDLMTETTDRQSLKHIMSGLYGGD
;
A
#
# COMPACT_ATOMS: atom_id res chain seq x y z
N MET A 1 47.12 -47.05 -12.18
CA MET A 1 47.82 -46.05 -13.01
C MET A 1 46.77 -45.28 -13.79
N SER A 2 46.76 -43.95 -13.55
CA SER A 2 46.13 -42.85 -14.30
C SER A 2 44.73 -43.05 -14.91
N SER A 3 43.72 -42.57 -14.17
CA SER A 3 42.48 -42.03 -14.70
C SER A 3 42.70 -40.56 -15.09
N GLY A 4 42.50 -40.22 -16.36
CA GLY A 4 42.62 -38.86 -16.89
C GLY A 4 41.42 -37.99 -16.51
N THR A 5 41.68 -36.90 -15.81
CA THR A 5 40.76 -35.81 -15.51
C THR A 5 40.60 -34.91 -16.73
N ALA A 6 39.43 -34.94 -17.36
CA ALA A 6 38.99 -33.90 -18.29
C ALA A 6 38.41 -32.74 -17.47
N GLY A 7 39.22 -31.72 -17.20
CA GLY A 7 38.74 -30.43 -16.72
C GLY A 7 38.16 -29.64 -17.89
N LEU A 8 36.84 -29.53 -17.97
CA LEU A 8 36.18 -28.54 -18.80
C LEU A 8 36.30 -27.18 -18.10
N ALA A 9 37.17 -26.33 -18.65
CA ALA A 9 37.26 -24.93 -18.27
C ALA A 9 35.94 -24.23 -18.64
N GLN A 10 35.25 -23.69 -17.63
CA GLN A 10 34.21 -22.68 -17.82
C GLN A 10 34.87 -21.44 -18.40
N ALA A 11 34.60 -21.13 -19.67
CA ALA A 11 34.92 -19.83 -20.26
C ALA A 11 34.10 -18.76 -19.50
N SER A 12 34.79 -17.80 -18.89
CA SER A 12 34.19 -16.58 -18.37
C SER A 12 33.52 -15.84 -19.53
N GLN A 13 32.18 -15.85 -19.59
CA GLN A 13 31.44 -14.99 -20.51
C GLN A 13 31.78 -13.54 -20.16
N GLU A 14 32.46 -12.84 -21.07
CA GLU A 14 32.60 -11.38 -20.99
C GLU A 14 31.20 -10.77 -20.90
N MET A 15 30.99 -9.91 -19.91
CA MET A 15 29.69 -9.33 -19.62
C MET A 15 29.33 -8.30 -20.69
N CYS A 16 28.30 -8.58 -21.49
CA CYS A 16 27.83 -7.68 -22.55
C CYS A 16 27.01 -6.53 -21.94
N ILE A 17 27.58 -5.32 -21.89
CA ILE A 17 26.90 -4.10 -21.44
C ILE A 17 27.08 -3.01 -22.51
N SER A 18 26.00 -2.30 -22.79
CA SER A 18 25.97 -1.17 -23.72
C SER A 18 25.40 0.07 -23.03
N ALA A 19 25.70 1.25 -23.56
CA ALA A 19 25.17 2.52 -23.07
C ALA A 19 24.59 3.39 -24.20
N GLY A 20 23.64 4.24 -23.86
CA GLY A 20 23.05 5.23 -24.76
C GLY A 20 22.56 6.47 -24.03
N THR A 21 22.50 7.60 -24.72
CA THR A 21 21.91 8.84 -24.20
C THR A 21 20.41 8.81 -24.43
N LEU A 22 19.63 8.80 -23.35
CA LEU A 22 18.18 8.89 -23.37
C LEU A 22 17.75 10.34 -23.16
N ARG A 23 16.89 10.84 -24.05
CA ARG A 23 16.22 12.13 -23.93
C ARG A 23 14.73 11.99 -24.17
N THR A 24 13.91 12.52 -23.27
CA THR A 24 12.47 12.64 -23.47
C THR A 24 12.06 14.09 -23.28
N GLN A 25 11.22 14.62 -24.16
CA GLN A 25 10.58 15.92 -23.97
C GLN A 25 9.09 15.72 -24.09
N THR A 26 8.35 16.07 -23.03
CA THR A 26 6.93 15.84 -22.90
C THR A 26 6.24 17.14 -22.53
N GLN A 27 5.27 17.54 -23.33
CA GLN A 27 4.34 18.61 -23.02
C GLN A 27 3.00 17.99 -22.64
N VAL A 28 2.47 18.39 -21.49
CA VAL A 28 1.13 18.02 -21.02
C VAL A 28 0.27 19.28 -20.95
N LEU A 29 -0.85 19.26 -21.67
CA LEU A 29 -1.90 20.26 -21.56
C LEU A 29 -3.08 19.61 -20.85
N ALA A 30 -3.38 20.07 -19.63
CA ALA A 30 -4.55 19.63 -18.88
C ALA A 30 -5.64 20.71 -18.95
N SER A 31 -6.83 20.33 -19.37
CA SER A 31 -8.00 21.20 -19.48
C SER A 31 -9.06 20.74 -18.48
N GLN A 32 -9.58 21.68 -17.69
CA GLN A 32 -10.69 21.46 -16.78
C GLN A 32 -11.50 22.75 -16.64
N ASP A 33 -12.82 22.68 -16.80
CA ASP A 33 -13.75 23.82 -16.65
C ASP A 33 -13.36 25.08 -17.45
N GLY A 34 -12.79 24.88 -18.65
CA GLY A 34 -12.33 25.95 -19.55
C GLY A 34 -10.98 26.57 -19.17
N SER A 35 -10.35 26.15 -18.07
CA SER A 35 -8.97 26.48 -17.74
C SER A 35 -8.01 25.48 -18.39
N ILE A 36 -6.87 25.96 -18.90
CA ILE A 36 -5.82 25.12 -19.47
C ILE A 36 -4.53 25.36 -18.69
N SER A 37 -3.98 24.30 -18.12
CA SER A 37 -2.63 24.30 -17.55
C SER A 37 -1.67 23.60 -18.50
N ARG A 38 -0.44 24.11 -18.56
CA ARG A 38 0.64 23.55 -19.39
C ARG A 38 1.82 23.20 -18.51
N THR A 39 2.32 21.98 -18.68
CA THR A 39 3.54 21.50 -18.04
C THR A 39 4.48 20.97 -19.11
N ASP A 40 5.73 21.43 -19.11
CA ASP A 40 6.78 20.96 -20.00
C ASP A 40 7.82 20.22 -19.15
N ILE A 41 8.00 18.92 -19.41
CA ILE A 41 8.92 18.04 -18.68
C ILE A 41 9.96 17.54 -19.66
N ALA A 42 11.24 17.70 -19.32
CA ALA A 42 12.33 17.02 -20.02
C ALA A 42 13.05 16.06 -19.07
N LEU A 43 13.47 14.92 -19.60
CA LEU A 43 14.30 13.93 -18.91
C LEU A 43 15.52 13.64 -19.77
N ASP A 44 16.70 13.78 -19.17
CA ASP A 44 17.99 13.42 -19.76
C ASP A 44 18.68 12.39 -18.86
N ALA A 45 19.22 11.32 -19.45
CA ALA A 45 19.97 10.30 -18.71
C ALA A 45 20.92 9.50 -19.61
N LEU A 46 21.91 8.84 -19.00
CA LEU A 46 22.61 7.72 -19.61
C LEU A 46 21.88 6.42 -19.27
N LEU A 47 21.38 5.70 -20.27
CA LEU A 47 20.78 4.39 -20.11
C LEU A 47 21.84 3.31 -20.36
N PHE A 48 22.06 2.44 -19.39
CA PHE A 48 22.84 1.22 -19.55
C PHE A 48 21.90 0.03 -19.73
N SER A 49 22.26 -0.89 -20.62
CA SER A 49 21.52 -2.13 -20.85
C SER A 49 22.43 -3.35 -20.84
N ARG A 50 21.88 -4.48 -20.40
CA ARG A 50 22.59 -5.76 -20.28
C ARG A 50 21.64 -6.92 -20.57
N GLU A 51 22.13 -7.92 -21.28
CA GLU A 51 21.45 -9.22 -21.37
C GLU A 51 21.66 -10.02 -20.08
N LEU A 52 20.57 -10.58 -19.56
CA LEU A 52 20.51 -11.36 -18.33
C LEU A 52 20.08 -12.80 -18.65
N LEU A 53 19.52 -13.51 -17.68
CA LEU A 53 19.08 -14.88 -17.81
C LEU A 53 18.25 -15.14 -19.09
N ALA A 54 18.73 -16.07 -19.89
CA ALA A 54 18.04 -16.63 -21.04
C ALA A 54 17.41 -17.98 -20.66
N GLU A 55 16.11 -18.10 -20.86
CA GLU A 55 15.32 -19.32 -20.64
C GLU A 55 14.80 -19.84 -22.01
N PRO A 56 14.26 -21.07 -22.10
CA PRO A 56 13.77 -21.62 -23.38
C PRO A 56 12.65 -20.81 -24.03
N ASP A 57 11.71 -20.27 -23.24
CA ASP A 57 10.54 -19.54 -23.74
C ASP A 57 10.58 -18.03 -23.43
N SER A 58 11.61 -17.57 -22.71
CA SER A 58 11.74 -16.19 -22.24
C SER A 58 13.19 -15.76 -22.10
N TYR A 59 13.43 -14.47 -21.92
CA TYR A 59 14.73 -13.94 -21.55
C TYR A 59 14.56 -12.64 -20.76
N TRP A 60 15.58 -12.31 -19.98
CA TRP A 60 15.63 -11.11 -19.16
C TRP A 60 16.57 -10.06 -19.76
N LEU A 61 16.15 -8.81 -19.71
CA LEU A 61 16.96 -7.65 -20.06
C LEU A 61 17.06 -6.73 -18.83
N GLY A 62 18.27 -6.32 -18.49
CA GLY A 62 18.56 -5.42 -17.38
C GLY A 62 18.85 -4.01 -17.85
N PHE A 63 18.41 -3.03 -17.07
CA PHE A 63 18.54 -1.61 -17.35
C PHE A 63 18.93 -0.83 -16.09
N GLN A 64 19.68 0.25 -16.27
CA GLN A 64 19.99 1.21 -15.21
C GLN A 64 20.19 2.60 -15.83
N LEU A 65 19.55 3.63 -15.28
CA LEU A 65 19.83 5.01 -15.67
C LEU A 65 20.92 5.59 -14.76
N VAL A 66 21.76 6.46 -15.31
CA VAL A 66 22.81 7.18 -14.57
C VAL A 66 22.77 8.65 -14.95
N GLY A 67 22.91 9.52 -13.96
CA GLY A 67 22.92 10.97 -14.15
C GLY A 67 21.57 11.52 -14.63
N THR A 68 20.46 10.92 -14.18
CA THR A 68 19.12 11.38 -14.55
C THR A 68 18.87 12.79 -14.05
N SER A 69 18.53 13.67 -14.98
CA SER A 69 18.08 15.03 -14.72
C SER A 69 16.69 15.19 -15.29
N MET A 70 15.77 15.73 -14.50
CA MET A 70 14.45 16.13 -14.95
C MET A 70 14.28 17.64 -14.77
N THR A 71 13.79 18.31 -15.80
CA THR A 71 13.49 19.75 -15.73
C THR A 71 12.01 19.99 -15.91
N ASN A 72 11.41 20.79 -15.04
CA ASN A 72 10.06 21.33 -15.17
C ASN A 72 10.13 22.85 -15.11
N GLY A 73 10.06 23.53 -16.26
CA GLY A 73 10.35 24.96 -16.33
C GLY A 73 11.84 25.28 -16.05
N GLU A 74 12.11 26.11 -15.05
CA GLU A 74 13.48 26.51 -14.65
C GLU A 74 14.11 25.57 -13.60
N ASP A 75 13.30 24.75 -12.92
CA ASP A 75 13.77 23.88 -11.85
C ASP A 75 14.26 22.53 -12.40
N ALA A 76 15.48 22.15 -12.00
CA ALA A 76 16.06 20.84 -12.27
C ALA A 76 16.03 19.98 -11.01
N ILE A 77 15.45 18.79 -11.11
CA ILE A 77 15.45 17.77 -10.06
C ILE A 77 16.17 16.51 -10.56
N ALA A 78 16.82 15.79 -9.65
CA ALA A 78 17.51 14.54 -9.95
C ALA A 78 17.02 13.43 -9.01
N PRO A 79 15.83 12.84 -9.26
CA PRO A 79 15.28 11.81 -8.40
C PRO A 79 16.15 10.55 -8.42
N LEU A 80 16.65 10.13 -7.26
CA LEU A 80 17.58 9.00 -7.15
C LEU A 80 16.95 7.66 -7.55
N PHE A 81 15.63 7.52 -7.48
CA PHE A 81 14.95 6.27 -7.82
C PHE A 81 15.14 5.85 -9.28
N TYR A 82 15.40 6.78 -10.21
CA TYR A 82 15.72 6.44 -11.60
C TYR A 82 17.03 5.67 -11.73
N SER A 83 17.94 5.81 -10.76
CA SER A 83 19.22 5.10 -10.76
C SER A 83 19.14 3.63 -10.33
N VAL A 84 17.97 3.18 -9.89
CA VAL A 84 17.74 1.81 -9.44
C VAL A 84 17.74 0.86 -10.63
N PRO A 85 18.60 -0.18 -10.65
CA PRO A 85 18.57 -1.20 -11.69
C PRO A 85 17.22 -1.92 -11.71
N PHE A 86 16.72 -2.22 -12.89
CA PHE A 86 15.52 -3.03 -13.07
C PHE A 86 15.69 -4.00 -14.24
N ALA A 87 14.94 -5.09 -14.21
CA ALA A 87 14.95 -6.12 -15.24
C ALA A 87 13.54 -6.42 -15.74
N ILE A 88 13.42 -6.69 -17.04
CA ILE A 88 12.17 -7.04 -17.70
C ILE A 88 12.30 -8.43 -18.33
N GLN A 89 11.30 -9.27 -18.09
CA GLN A 89 11.19 -10.58 -18.72
C GLN A 89 10.34 -10.50 -19.98
N ILE A 90 10.89 -10.98 -21.09
CA ILE A 90 10.25 -10.95 -22.40
C ILE A 90 9.99 -12.36 -22.89
N ASN A 91 8.78 -12.61 -23.40
CA ASN A 91 8.44 -13.87 -24.05
C ASN A 91 9.12 -13.98 -25.42
N ARG A 92 9.83 -15.08 -25.68
CA ARG A 92 10.55 -15.29 -26.93
C ARG A 92 9.66 -15.41 -28.16
N LYS A 93 8.44 -15.92 -28.02
CA LYS A 93 7.54 -16.22 -29.15
C LYS A 93 6.58 -15.08 -29.45
N SER A 94 6.11 -14.40 -28.41
CA SER A 94 5.16 -13.29 -28.55
C SER A 94 5.79 -11.91 -28.46
N GLY A 95 6.99 -11.79 -27.87
CA GLY A 95 7.60 -10.49 -27.56
C GLY A 95 6.96 -9.78 -26.36
N ALA A 96 5.97 -10.38 -25.71
CA ALA A 96 5.24 -9.76 -24.62
C ALA A 96 6.10 -9.57 -23.36
N TRP A 97 5.88 -8.46 -22.66
CA TRP A 97 6.32 -8.25 -21.27
C TRP A 97 5.59 -9.24 -20.36
N LEU A 98 6.35 -10.13 -19.71
CA LEU A 98 5.81 -11.15 -18.80
C LEU A 98 5.89 -10.74 -17.33
N SER A 99 7.01 -10.17 -16.91
CA SER A 99 7.25 -9.76 -15.53
C SER A 99 8.39 -8.75 -15.43
N GLN A 100 8.57 -8.18 -14.25
CA GLN A 100 9.61 -7.21 -13.94
C GLN A 100 10.20 -7.44 -12.54
N ILE A 101 11.45 -7.02 -12.34
CA ILE A 101 12.12 -6.96 -11.04
C ILE A 101 12.81 -5.60 -10.92
N ILE A 102 12.49 -4.85 -9.87
CA ILE A 102 13.17 -3.59 -9.52
C ILE A 102 14.09 -3.87 -8.35
N ASN A 103 15.35 -3.43 -8.41
CA ASN A 103 16.36 -3.69 -7.38
C ASN A 103 16.18 -2.83 -6.11
N ALA A 104 14.96 -2.41 -5.78
CA ALA A 104 14.60 -1.70 -4.55
C ALA A 104 13.08 -1.76 -4.33
N LYS A 105 12.63 -1.60 -3.08
CA LYS A 105 11.21 -1.42 -2.73
C LYS A 105 10.83 0.06 -2.86
N LEU A 106 10.66 0.52 -4.09
CA LEU A 106 10.28 1.91 -4.38
C LEU A 106 8.84 2.20 -3.95
N LYS A 107 8.51 3.50 -3.78
CA LYS A 107 7.11 3.95 -3.70
C LYS A 107 6.37 3.55 -4.98
N ALA A 108 5.05 3.33 -4.90
CA ALA A 108 4.26 2.86 -6.04
C ALA A 108 4.40 3.77 -7.27
N GLY A 109 4.18 5.08 -7.11
CA GLY A 109 4.31 6.05 -8.21
C GLY A 109 5.72 6.16 -8.79
N ASP A 110 6.77 5.96 -7.99
CA ASP A 110 8.16 5.98 -8.44
C ASP A 110 8.50 4.71 -9.24
N SER A 111 7.93 3.56 -8.84
CA SER A 111 8.03 2.31 -9.59
C SER A 111 7.40 2.44 -10.97
N ASP A 112 6.19 3.01 -11.02
CA ASP A 112 5.48 3.24 -12.28
C ASP A 112 6.25 4.20 -13.18
N SER A 113 6.80 5.28 -12.61
CA SER A 113 7.61 6.26 -13.34
C SER A 113 8.89 5.65 -13.93
N LEU A 114 9.55 4.74 -13.21
CA LEU A 114 10.73 4.02 -13.70
C LEU A 114 10.36 3.05 -14.84
N LEU A 115 9.29 2.27 -14.66
CA LEU A 115 8.84 1.28 -15.63
C LEU A 115 8.28 1.91 -16.92
N ALA A 116 7.68 3.10 -16.82
CA ALA A 116 7.20 3.86 -17.97
C ALA A 116 8.33 4.17 -18.98
N ILE A 117 9.57 4.38 -18.51
CA ILE A 117 10.74 4.56 -19.38
C ILE A 117 10.94 3.34 -20.29
N TYR A 118 10.83 2.13 -19.75
CA TYR A 118 10.95 0.93 -20.56
C TYR A 118 9.74 0.72 -21.47
N GLN A 119 8.52 1.03 -21.01
CA GLN A 119 7.31 0.95 -21.86
C GLN A 119 7.48 1.80 -23.13
N ILE A 120 8.03 3.01 -23.02
CA ILE A 120 8.31 3.88 -24.18
C ILE A 120 9.26 3.20 -25.17
N LEU A 121 10.30 2.53 -24.67
CA LEU A 121 11.35 1.88 -25.46
C LEU A 121 10.99 0.44 -25.89
N HIS A 122 9.86 -0.09 -25.43
CA HIS A 122 9.43 -1.45 -25.71
C HIS A 122 9.12 -1.64 -27.20
N SER A 123 9.45 -2.82 -27.71
CA SER A 123 9.13 -3.23 -29.08
C SER A 123 9.09 -4.75 -29.18
N LEU A 124 8.33 -5.26 -30.14
CA LEU A 124 8.50 -6.65 -30.57
C LEU A 124 9.94 -6.88 -31.05
N PRO A 125 10.57 -8.00 -30.66
CA PRO A 125 11.87 -8.40 -31.20
C PRO A 125 11.82 -8.50 -32.73
N SER A 126 12.80 -7.91 -33.43
CA SER A 126 12.81 -7.93 -34.90
C SER A 126 12.86 -9.34 -35.48
N ALA A 127 13.42 -10.30 -34.74
CA ALA A 127 13.45 -11.72 -35.10
C ALA A 127 12.07 -12.38 -35.19
N LEU A 128 11.01 -11.74 -34.66
CA LEU A 128 9.62 -12.20 -34.74
C LEU A 128 8.86 -11.60 -35.93
N LEU A 129 9.52 -10.80 -36.75
CA LEU A 129 8.94 -10.10 -37.90
C LEU A 129 9.76 -10.44 -39.15
N SER A 130 9.13 -10.99 -40.18
CA SER A 130 9.81 -11.14 -41.46
C SER A 130 10.03 -9.77 -42.12
N PRO A 131 11.12 -9.53 -42.85
CA PRO A 131 11.29 -8.28 -43.59
C PRO A 131 10.11 -7.99 -44.53
N GLY A 132 9.50 -6.82 -44.40
CA GLY A 132 8.30 -6.41 -45.13
C GLY A 132 6.97 -6.94 -44.57
N GLU A 133 6.98 -7.72 -43.50
CA GLU A 133 5.79 -8.17 -42.79
C GLU A 133 5.30 -7.09 -41.82
N SER A 134 3.98 -7.03 -41.64
CA SER A 134 3.33 -6.23 -40.61
C SER A 134 2.58 -7.14 -39.65
N ARG A 135 2.68 -6.86 -38.36
CA ARG A 135 2.01 -7.60 -37.29
C ARG A 135 1.31 -6.65 -36.34
N ILE A 136 0.05 -6.93 -36.02
CA ILE A 136 -0.71 -6.19 -35.02
C ILE A 136 -0.78 -7.02 -33.74
N VAL A 137 -0.46 -6.40 -32.62
CA VAL A 137 -0.56 -6.99 -31.27
C VAL A 137 -1.31 -6.04 -30.35
N ALA A 138 -1.96 -6.60 -29.33
CA ALA A 138 -2.51 -5.82 -28.24
C ALA A 138 -1.45 -5.66 -27.14
N GLU A 139 -1.24 -4.42 -26.71
CA GLU A 139 -0.38 -4.05 -25.58
C GLU A 139 -1.20 -3.28 -24.54
N ALA A 140 -0.69 -3.17 -23.32
CA ALA A 140 -1.32 -2.39 -22.25
C ALA A 140 -0.42 -1.22 -21.85
N ASP A 141 -1.03 -0.05 -21.68
CA ASP A 141 -0.39 1.15 -21.12
C ASP A 141 -1.26 1.76 -20.00
N SER A 142 -0.91 2.95 -19.51
CA SER A 142 -1.63 3.65 -18.45
C SER A 142 -3.05 4.09 -18.84
N VAL A 143 -3.39 4.11 -20.14
CA VAL A 143 -4.71 4.49 -20.66
C VAL A 143 -5.58 3.25 -20.84
N GLY A 144 -5.01 2.14 -21.33
CA GLY A 144 -5.73 0.88 -21.47
C GLY A 144 -5.07 -0.09 -22.45
N SER A 145 -5.89 -0.92 -23.10
CA SER A 145 -5.41 -1.86 -24.12
C SER A 145 -5.34 -1.17 -25.48
N VAL A 146 -4.16 -1.15 -26.10
CA VAL A 146 -3.88 -0.48 -27.38
C VAL A 146 -3.46 -1.49 -28.46
N LEU A 147 -3.98 -1.31 -29.68
CA LEU A 147 -3.50 -2.05 -30.84
C LEU A 147 -2.25 -1.38 -31.40
N VAL A 148 -1.18 -2.14 -31.46
CA VAL A 148 0.13 -1.70 -31.92
C VAL A 148 0.50 -2.46 -33.18
N ARG A 149 0.77 -1.73 -34.25
CA ARG A 149 1.29 -2.28 -35.50
C ARG A 149 2.81 -2.20 -35.50
N TYR A 150 3.42 -3.34 -35.78
CA TYR A 150 4.86 -3.48 -35.95
C TYR A 150 5.18 -3.86 -37.38
N GLU A 151 6.17 -3.21 -37.96
CA GLU A 151 6.69 -3.50 -39.28
C GLU A 151 8.21 -3.64 -39.20
N SER A 152 8.78 -4.59 -39.94
CA SER A 152 10.23 -4.76 -40.01
C SER A 152 10.73 -4.46 -41.42
N PRO A 153 11.24 -3.25 -41.71
CA PRO A 153 11.75 -2.92 -43.05
C PRO A 153 12.91 -3.82 -43.47
N THR A 154 13.81 -4.09 -42.52
CA THR A 154 14.95 -5.01 -42.65
C THR A 154 15.21 -5.66 -41.29
N LEU A 155 15.88 -6.81 -41.27
CA LEU A 155 16.21 -7.51 -40.02
C LEU A 155 17.00 -6.57 -39.08
N GLY A 156 16.59 -6.49 -37.81
CA GLY A 156 17.17 -5.57 -36.82
C GLY A 156 16.55 -4.17 -36.81
N GLN A 157 15.62 -3.85 -37.70
CA GLN A 157 14.89 -2.58 -37.71
C GLN A 157 13.40 -2.82 -37.52
N VAL A 158 12.79 -2.03 -36.63
CA VAL A 158 11.37 -2.11 -36.31
C VAL A 158 10.76 -0.72 -36.37
N ILE A 159 9.61 -0.61 -37.04
CA ILE A 159 8.73 0.56 -36.97
C ILE A 159 7.54 0.16 -36.11
N ARG A 160 7.34 0.88 -35.01
CA ARG A 160 6.18 0.71 -34.11
C ARG A 160 5.20 1.85 -34.35
N ASN A 161 3.92 1.54 -34.46
CA ASN A 161 2.84 2.52 -34.55
C ASN A 161 1.65 2.09 -33.67
N ARG A 162 1.28 2.91 -32.67
CA ARG A 162 0.06 2.68 -31.88
C ARG A 162 -1.14 3.25 -32.64
N GLU A 163 -2.06 2.37 -33.03
CA GLU A 163 -3.17 2.74 -33.92
C GLU A 163 -4.38 3.27 -33.17
N ARG A 164 -4.87 2.51 -32.18
CA ARG A 164 -6.09 2.84 -31.42
C ARG A 164 -6.22 2.03 -30.14
N TYR A 165 -6.93 2.59 -29.17
CA TYR A 165 -7.36 1.87 -27.97
C TYR A 165 -8.54 0.92 -28.27
N GLN A 166 -8.53 -0.25 -27.63
CA GLN A 166 -9.62 -1.25 -27.66
C GLN A 166 -10.48 -1.19 -26.40
N SER A 167 -9.86 -0.85 -25.28
CA SER A 167 -10.51 -0.69 -23.98
C SER A 167 -9.76 0.34 -23.16
N TYR A 168 -10.46 0.97 -22.23
CA TYR A 168 -9.92 1.98 -21.31
C TYR A 168 -9.89 1.43 -19.89
N GLY A 169 -8.92 1.89 -19.10
CA GLY A 169 -8.64 1.37 -17.78
C GLY A 169 -7.76 0.11 -17.84
N GLY A 170 -6.77 0.04 -16.97
CA GLY A 170 -5.92 -1.13 -16.82
C GLY A 170 -6.67 -2.33 -16.20
N ALA A 171 -5.97 -3.44 -15.96
CA ALA A 171 -6.52 -4.63 -15.30
C ALA A 171 -7.10 -4.39 -13.89
N GLN A 172 -6.88 -3.21 -13.30
CA GLN A 172 -7.43 -2.78 -12.02
C GLN A 172 -8.60 -1.78 -12.12
N GLY A 173 -9.12 -1.50 -13.32
CA GLY A 173 -10.46 -0.94 -13.53
C GLY A 173 -10.85 0.27 -12.67
N ASN A 174 -10.26 1.44 -12.93
CA ASN A 174 -10.88 2.70 -12.51
C ASN A 174 -11.53 3.34 -13.75
N GLY A 175 -12.86 3.29 -13.83
CA GLY A 175 -13.69 3.78 -14.94
C GLY A 175 -13.73 5.31 -15.10
N LEU A 176 -12.59 5.98 -14.92
CA LEU A 176 -12.44 7.44 -15.01
C LEU A 176 -12.12 7.90 -16.43
N ILE A 177 -11.61 7.03 -17.30
CA ILE A 177 -11.29 7.36 -18.70
C ILE A 177 -12.51 7.04 -19.57
N GLU A 178 -13.10 8.05 -20.19
CA GLU A 178 -14.24 7.90 -21.10
C GLU A 178 -13.79 7.54 -22.51
N SER A 179 -12.74 8.19 -22.98
CA SER A 179 -12.17 7.93 -24.30
C SER A 179 -10.72 8.41 -24.42
N ALA A 180 -10.02 7.90 -25.44
CA ALA A 180 -8.70 8.38 -25.80
C ALA A 180 -8.47 8.33 -27.31
N GLU A 181 -7.75 9.30 -27.84
CA GLU A 181 -7.43 9.47 -29.25
C GLU A 181 -5.91 9.54 -29.44
N ILE A 182 -5.38 8.66 -30.28
CA ILE A 182 -3.97 8.68 -30.70
C ILE A 182 -3.88 9.52 -31.97
N LYS A 183 -3.33 10.73 -31.87
CA LYS A 183 -3.17 11.67 -33.00
C LYS A 183 -1.93 11.35 -33.81
N GLU A 184 -0.87 10.92 -33.13
CA GLU A 184 0.39 10.49 -33.73
C GLU A 184 1.05 9.53 -32.75
N ASP A 185 1.48 8.36 -33.19
CA ASP A 185 2.39 7.53 -32.40
C ASP A 185 3.23 6.68 -33.33
N ILE A 186 4.51 7.04 -33.45
CA ILE A 186 5.43 6.32 -34.32
C ILE A 186 6.81 6.30 -33.69
N ALA A 187 7.46 5.13 -33.73
CA ALA A 187 8.83 4.97 -33.33
C ALA A 187 9.61 4.15 -34.35
N LYS A 188 10.83 4.60 -34.66
CA LYS A 188 11.84 3.85 -35.41
C LYS A 188 12.85 3.30 -34.42
N ILE A 189 13.10 2.00 -34.52
CA ILE A 189 13.86 1.26 -33.54
C ILE A 189 14.88 0.40 -34.27
N ILE A 190 16.15 0.52 -33.91
CA ILE A 190 17.22 -0.33 -34.41
C ILE A 190 17.75 -1.15 -33.24
N GLU A 191 17.65 -2.46 -33.32
CA GLU A 191 18.16 -3.37 -32.31
C GLU A 191 19.68 -3.51 -32.42
N LEU A 192 20.36 -3.37 -31.29
CA LEU A 192 21.81 -3.46 -31.17
C LEU A 192 22.19 -4.56 -30.18
N ARG A 193 23.49 -4.73 -29.95
CA ARG A 193 24.00 -5.73 -29.00
C ARG A 193 23.77 -5.33 -27.54
N CYS A 194 23.78 -6.34 -26.66
CA CYS A 194 23.64 -6.18 -25.22
C CYS A 194 22.35 -5.46 -24.82
N ALA A 195 21.23 -5.84 -25.46
CA ALA A 195 19.90 -5.26 -25.22
C ALA A 195 19.73 -3.76 -25.55
N MET A 196 20.72 -3.11 -26.17
CA MET A 196 20.66 -1.69 -26.52
C MET A 196 19.85 -1.47 -27.80
N LYS A 197 19.29 -0.27 -27.94
CA LYS A 197 18.55 0.17 -29.12
C LYS A 197 19.00 1.56 -29.54
N ASP A 198 18.90 1.85 -30.83
CA ASP A 198 18.74 3.23 -31.32
C ASP A 198 17.24 3.48 -31.46
N PHE A 199 16.73 4.53 -30.83
CA PHE A 199 15.29 4.82 -30.76
C PHE A 199 15.03 6.27 -31.13
N GLU A 200 14.11 6.48 -32.07
CA GLU A 200 13.55 7.78 -32.39
C GLU A 200 12.03 7.65 -32.44
N GLY A 201 11.33 8.34 -31.53
CA GLY A 201 9.88 8.23 -31.42
C GLY A 201 9.18 9.54 -31.11
N ARG A 202 7.92 9.62 -31.54
CA ARG A 202 6.99 10.69 -31.25
C ARG A 202 5.63 10.12 -30.88
N SER A 203 4.99 10.70 -29.88
CA SER A 203 3.68 10.32 -29.40
C SER A 203 2.84 11.55 -29.08
N LYS A 204 1.60 11.57 -29.55
CA LYS A 204 0.62 12.62 -29.31
C LYS A 204 -0.73 11.98 -29.03
N VAL A 205 -1.15 12.02 -27.76
CA VAL A 205 -2.35 11.31 -27.29
C VAL A 205 -3.24 12.28 -26.51
N SER A 206 -4.53 12.28 -26.84
CA SER A 206 -5.57 12.97 -26.07
C SER A 206 -6.36 11.96 -25.25
N VAL A 207 -6.53 12.21 -23.96
CA VAL A 207 -7.31 11.39 -23.03
C VAL A 207 -8.42 12.26 -22.45
N TYR A 208 -9.65 11.75 -22.47
CA TYR A 208 -10.84 12.41 -21.95
C TYR A 208 -11.35 11.61 -20.75
N MET A 209 -11.49 12.30 -19.62
CA MET A 209 -11.88 11.71 -18.35
C MET A 209 -13.28 12.19 -17.93
N THR A 210 -13.89 11.44 -17.04
CA THR A 210 -15.17 11.80 -16.41
C THR A 210 -15.06 13.16 -15.71
N GLY A 211 -16.07 14.02 -15.89
CA GLY A 211 -16.10 15.35 -15.27
C GLY A 211 -15.39 16.43 -16.09
N ASP A 212 -15.51 16.39 -17.41
CA ASP A 212 -15.01 17.40 -18.37
C ASP A 212 -13.50 17.71 -18.28
N MET A 213 -12.72 16.75 -17.78
CA MET A 213 -11.27 16.84 -17.69
C MET A 213 -10.63 16.17 -18.91
N ALA A 214 -9.68 16.86 -19.56
CA ALA A 214 -8.98 16.35 -20.72
C ALA A 214 -7.47 16.60 -20.65
N PHE A 215 -6.69 15.63 -21.08
CA PHE A 215 -5.22 15.71 -21.15
C PHE A 215 -4.76 15.51 -22.59
N LEU A 216 -3.93 16.43 -23.10
CA LEU A 216 -3.17 16.22 -24.32
C LEU A 216 -1.69 16.10 -23.96
N THR A 217 -1.10 14.95 -24.30
CA THR A 217 0.34 14.71 -24.16
C THR A 217 0.98 14.77 -25.54
N ASP A 218 2.05 15.56 -25.71
CA ASP A 218 2.91 15.61 -26.91
C ASP A 218 4.34 15.31 -26.47
N GLN A 219 4.84 14.14 -26.85
CA GLN A 219 6.10 13.58 -26.39
C GLN A 219 7.02 13.25 -27.56
N THR A 220 8.29 13.58 -27.41
CA THR A 220 9.38 13.08 -28.25
C THR A 220 10.37 12.29 -27.40
N THR A 221 10.95 11.24 -27.96
CA THR A 221 11.93 10.41 -27.27
C THR A 221 13.03 9.97 -28.20
N LEU A 222 14.28 10.13 -27.74
CA LEU A 222 15.49 9.74 -28.44
C LEU A 222 16.33 8.87 -27.50
N LEU A 223 16.77 7.71 -27.98
CA LEU A 223 17.84 6.92 -27.34
C LEU A 223 18.94 6.72 -28.37
N GLN A 224 20.09 7.35 -28.15
CA GLN A 224 21.21 7.29 -29.08
C GLN A 224 22.34 6.45 -28.48
N PRO A 225 22.75 5.34 -29.11
CA PRO A 225 23.81 4.48 -28.59
C PRO A 225 25.16 5.22 -28.56
N ILE A 226 25.92 5.03 -27.49
CA ILE A 226 27.27 5.56 -27.36
C ILE A 226 28.25 4.47 -27.81
N LYS A 227 28.94 4.73 -28.91
CA LYS A 227 29.98 3.83 -29.41
C LYS A 227 31.15 3.78 -28.43
N ASP A 228 31.62 2.57 -28.11
CA ASP A 228 32.77 2.33 -27.22
C ASP A 228 32.62 3.02 -25.84
N ALA A 229 31.39 3.01 -25.31
CA ALA A 229 31.07 3.65 -24.04
C ALA A 229 31.91 3.09 -22.88
N VAL A 230 32.42 4.00 -22.04
CA VAL A 230 33.10 3.63 -20.79
C VAL A 230 32.04 3.20 -19.78
N ILE A 231 32.13 1.95 -19.33
CA ILE A 231 31.25 1.43 -18.28
C ILE A 231 31.78 1.89 -16.91
N PRO A 232 31.00 2.65 -16.12
CA PRO A 232 31.42 3.08 -14.79
C PRO A 232 31.74 1.88 -13.90
N THR A 233 32.83 1.96 -13.14
CA THR A 233 33.25 0.87 -12.23
C THR A 233 32.26 0.63 -11.09
N ASP A 234 31.47 1.65 -10.76
CA ASP A 234 30.40 1.65 -9.77
C ASP A 234 29.01 1.38 -10.37
N LEU A 235 28.92 1.05 -11.67
CA LEU A 235 27.65 0.68 -12.30
C LEU A 235 27.12 -0.61 -11.67
N ARG A 236 26.11 -0.47 -10.81
CA ARG A 236 25.53 -1.60 -10.07
C ARG A 236 25.04 -2.71 -11.00
N LEU A 237 24.42 -2.39 -12.13
CA LEU A 237 23.96 -3.37 -13.13
C LEU A 237 25.09 -4.30 -13.63
N ALA A 238 26.34 -3.83 -13.66
CA ALA A 238 27.51 -4.63 -14.03
C ALA A 238 27.94 -5.61 -12.92
N THR A 239 27.54 -5.38 -11.68
CA THR A 239 27.92 -6.21 -10.53
C THR A 239 26.82 -7.19 -10.12
N LEU A 240 25.59 -6.96 -10.56
CA LEU A 240 24.43 -7.79 -10.22
C LEU A 240 24.48 -9.17 -10.89
N ASP A 241 23.87 -10.15 -10.22
CA ASP A 241 23.74 -11.53 -10.72
C ASP A 241 23.04 -11.54 -12.09
N HIS A 242 23.39 -12.53 -12.91
CA HIS A 242 22.77 -12.73 -14.22
C HIS A 242 21.29 -13.14 -14.11
N ASP A 243 20.87 -13.77 -13.00
CA ASP A 243 19.47 -14.04 -12.68
C ASP A 243 18.91 -12.91 -11.80
N PRO A 244 17.98 -12.08 -12.32
CA PRO A 244 17.43 -10.94 -11.58
C PRO A 244 16.64 -11.35 -10.33
N ARG A 245 16.19 -12.60 -10.24
CA ARG A 245 15.49 -13.14 -9.07
C ARG A 245 16.41 -13.28 -7.84
N ARG A 246 17.73 -13.17 -8.03
CA ARG A 246 18.75 -13.26 -6.98
C ARG A 246 19.31 -11.89 -6.57
N TRP A 247 18.80 -10.81 -7.14
CA TRP A 247 19.32 -9.49 -6.86
C TRP A 247 19.03 -9.08 -5.41
N VAL A 248 20.08 -8.71 -4.68
CA VAL A 248 19.95 -8.13 -3.35
C VAL A 248 19.42 -6.70 -3.48
N PRO A 249 18.26 -6.36 -2.88
CA PRO A 249 17.70 -5.01 -2.96
C PRO A 249 18.67 -3.95 -2.42
N ILE A 250 18.62 -2.76 -3.03
CA ILE A 250 19.28 -1.57 -2.52
C ILE A 250 18.64 -1.15 -1.20
N ASP A 251 19.47 -0.67 -0.27
CA ASP A 251 18.99 -0.02 0.94
C ASP A 251 18.16 1.22 0.56
N ILE A 252 16.90 1.22 0.96
CA ILE A 252 15.93 2.23 0.58
C ILE A 252 16.35 3.64 1.03
N THR A 253 17.15 3.75 2.09
CA THR A 253 17.68 5.03 2.60
C THR A 253 18.67 5.70 1.65
N THR A 254 19.27 4.95 0.72
CA THR A 254 20.13 5.52 -0.32
C THR A 254 19.34 6.13 -1.47
N ILE A 255 18.06 5.75 -1.61
CA ILE A 255 17.14 6.22 -2.65
C ILE A 255 16.26 7.35 -2.09
N TYR A 256 15.75 7.16 -0.88
CA TYR A 256 15.01 8.15 -0.10
C TYR A 256 15.81 8.48 1.16
N PRO A 257 16.84 9.33 1.06
CA PRO A 257 17.61 9.73 2.23
C PRO A 257 16.69 10.39 3.25
N PRO A 258 16.78 10.01 4.53
CA PRO A 258 15.99 10.64 5.56
C PRO A 258 16.28 12.14 5.60
N GLU A 259 15.23 12.93 5.82
CA GLU A 259 15.37 14.38 5.96
C GLU A 259 16.32 14.70 7.13
N LYS A 260 17.19 15.69 6.92
CA LYS A 260 18.13 16.12 7.95
C LYS A 260 17.41 17.08 8.91
N ARG A 261 17.39 16.71 10.19
CA ARG A 261 16.86 17.56 11.26
C ARG A 261 17.74 18.79 11.47
N GLN A 262 17.09 19.91 11.78
CA GLN A 262 17.74 21.18 12.11
C GLN A 262 17.27 21.66 13.49
N PRO A 263 17.83 21.10 14.58
CA PRO A 263 17.38 21.45 15.92
C PRO A 263 17.74 22.90 16.28
N LEU A 264 16.90 23.50 17.11
CA LEU A 264 17.16 24.79 17.75
C LEU A 264 18.30 24.67 18.78
N ALA A 265 18.77 25.79 19.31
CA ALA A 265 19.93 25.78 20.20
C ALA A 265 19.63 25.23 21.60
N SER A 266 18.37 25.13 22.00
CA SER A 266 17.95 24.67 23.35
C SER A 266 16.48 24.30 23.41
N SER A 267 16.10 23.52 24.42
CA SER A 267 14.71 23.21 24.76
C SER A 267 13.87 24.47 25.04
N ASP A 268 14.44 25.50 25.67
CA ASP A 268 13.72 26.74 25.99
C ASP A 268 13.31 27.51 24.72
N GLN A 269 14.19 27.53 23.72
CA GLN A 269 13.87 28.11 22.42
C GLN A 269 12.82 27.30 21.68
N PHE A 270 12.90 25.98 21.76
CA PHE A 270 11.90 25.08 21.19
C PHE A 270 10.52 25.30 21.82
N LEU A 271 10.40 25.26 23.15
CA LEU A 271 9.14 25.48 23.86
C LEU A 271 8.58 26.87 23.56
N LYS A 272 9.43 27.91 23.52
CA LYS A 272 8.99 29.26 23.14
C LYS A 272 8.39 29.33 21.73
N GLN A 273 9.00 28.64 20.76
CA GLN A 273 8.44 28.58 19.40
C GLN A 273 7.19 27.72 19.34
N LEU A 274 7.14 26.63 20.11
CA LEU A 274 5.96 25.77 20.19
C LEU A 274 4.75 26.52 20.75
N SER A 275 4.91 27.24 21.86
CA SER A 275 3.84 28.07 22.43
C SER A 275 3.42 29.22 21.51
N ALA A 276 4.29 29.67 20.61
CA ALA A 276 3.93 30.69 19.63
C ALA A 276 3.03 30.16 18.49
N LEU A 277 2.96 28.84 18.30
CA LEU A 277 2.06 28.18 17.35
C LEU A 277 0.67 27.93 17.93
N ASP A 278 0.49 28.07 19.24
CA ASP A 278 -0.80 27.97 19.90
C ASP A 278 -1.65 29.19 19.54
N SER A 279 -2.53 28.98 18.56
CA SER A 279 -3.40 30.00 17.99
C SER A 279 -4.73 29.40 17.56
N ALA A 280 -5.72 30.25 17.27
CA ALA A 280 -7.04 29.79 16.83
C ALA A 280 -7.02 29.10 15.44
N ASP A 281 -5.99 29.34 14.63
CA ASP A 281 -5.78 28.71 13.32
C ASP A 281 -4.41 28.02 13.35
N ILE A 282 -4.40 26.76 13.80
CA ILE A 282 -3.18 26.01 14.06
C ILE A 282 -2.50 25.69 12.73
N ASP A 283 -1.29 26.22 12.52
CA ASP A 283 -0.45 25.86 11.38
C ASP A 283 0.17 24.48 11.62
N THR A 284 -0.56 23.43 11.21
CA THR A 284 -0.17 22.03 11.38
C THR A 284 1.16 21.70 10.67
N ASP A 285 1.46 22.33 9.53
CA ASP A 285 2.70 22.05 8.80
C ASP A 285 3.91 22.66 9.51
N SER A 286 3.78 23.90 10.02
CA SER A 286 4.80 24.50 10.89
C SER A 286 5.00 23.72 12.18
N LEU A 287 3.91 23.24 12.80
CA LEU A 287 3.97 22.39 14.00
C LEU A 287 4.72 21.08 13.71
N ARG A 288 4.34 20.37 12.64
CA ARG A 288 5.01 19.13 12.23
C ARG A 288 6.50 19.34 11.97
N ALA A 289 6.84 20.39 11.23
CA ALA A 289 8.22 20.74 10.94
C ALA A 289 9.02 21.07 12.22
N LEU A 290 8.40 21.80 13.16
CA LEU A 290 9.03 22.15 14.44
C LEU A 290 9.31 20.88 15.28
N LEU A 291 8.34 19.98 15.40
CA LEU A 291 8.48 18.71 16.13
C LEU A 291 9.54 17.81 15.50
N PHE A 292 9.54 17.66 14.17
CA PHE A 292 10.51 16.85 13.44
C PHE A 292 11.95 17.35 13.65
N ASN A 293 12.16 18.66 13.49
CA ASN A 293 13.48 19.28 13.59
C ASN A 293 14.05 19.24 15.02
N ASN A 294 13.18 19.26 16.03
CA ASN A 294 13.53 19.40 17.44
C ASN A 294 13.25 18.15 18.26
N ASP A 295 13.31 16.97 17.63
CA ASP A 295 13.04 15.68 18.27
C ASP A 295 13.76 15.47 19.62
N GLU A 296 14.99 15.96 19.72
CA GLU A 296 15.80 15.86 20.95
C GLU A 296 15.19 16.61 22.15
N PHE A 297 14.32 17.60 21.90
CA PHE A 297 13.69 18.43 22.92
C PHE A 297 12.23 18.04 23.22
N LEU A 298 11.66 17.02 22.57
CA LEU A 298 10.24 16.67 22.75
C LEU A 298 9.86 16.40 24.21
N LEU A 299 10.75 15.77 25.00
CA LEU A 299 10.46 15.49 26.41
C LEU A 299 10.24 16.76 27.25
N ALA A 300 10.73 17.92 26.81
CA ALA A 300 10.50 19.19 27.51
C ALA A 300 9.01 19.61 27.47
N ILE A 301 8.24 19.13 26.49
CA ILE A 301 6.80 19.42 26.35
C ILE A 301 6.02 18.92 27.57
N LYS A 302 6.49 17.86 28.24
CA LYS A 302 5.82 17.27 29.41
C LYS A 302 5.51 18.30 30.49
N GLN A 303 6.46 19.19 30.77
CA GLN A 303 6.29 20.22 31.80
C GLN A 303 5.22 21.25 31.41
N GLU A 304 5.17 21.65 30.14
CA GLU A 304 4.18 22.61 29.64
C GLU A 304 2.77 22.02 29.64
N LEU A 305 2.63 20.74 29.25
CA LEU A 305 1.36 20.01 29.37
C LEU A 305 0.88 19.98 30.83
N GLY A 306 1.77 19.68 31.78
CA GLY A 306 1.41 19.58 33.20
C GLY A 306 1.08 20.94 33.84
N ALA A 307 1.56 22.03 33.24
CA ALA A 307 1.27 23.39 33.66
C ALA A 307 0.01 23.98 32.98
N ASN A 308 -0.69 23.21 32.14
CA ASN A 308 -1.76 23.68 31.26
C ASN A 308 -1.30 24.89 30.41
N GLY A 309 -0.07 24.80 29.89
CA GLY A 309 0.59 25.87 29.13
C GLY A 309 0.03 26.08 27.72
N PHE A 310 -0.87 25.22 27.26
CA PHE A 310 -1.48 25.25 25.93
C PHE A 310 -3.00 25.37 26.00
N SER A 311 -3.60 25.94 24.96
CA SER A 311 -5.03 25.85 24.71
C SER A 311 -5.44 24.41 24.43
N GLN A 312 -6.70 24.10 24.72
CA GLN A 312 -7.22 22.75 24.59
C GLN A 312 -7.18 22.22 23.16
N ASP A 313 -7.55 23.06 22.18
CA ASP A 313 -7.55 22.69 20.77
C ASP A 313 -6.12 22.44 20.27
N PHE A 314 -5.16 23.25 20.74
CA PHE A 314 -3.75 23.08 20.40
C PHE A 314 -3.14 21.83 21.06
N GLU A 315 -3.48 21.52 22.31
CA GLU A 315 -3.00 20.31 22.99
C GLU A 315 -3.44 19.04 22.26
N GLU A 316 -4.69 18.96 21.81
CA GLU A 316 -5.20 17.81 21.04
C GLU A 316 -4.41 17.60 19.75
N GLU A 317 -4.22 18.68 18.98
CA GLU A 317 -3.46 18.65 17.74
C GLU A 317 -1.97 18.35 17.99
N LEU A 318 -1.39 18.91 19.05
CA LEU A 318 -0.01 18.67 19.46
C LEU A 318 0.24 17.18 19.76
N LEU A 319 -0.62 16.55 20.58
CA LEU A 319 -0.50 15.13 20.93
C LEU A 319 -0.67 14.22 19.69
N LEU A 320 -1.56 14.60 18.77
CA LEU A 320 -1.70 13.93 17.48
C LEU A 320 -0.43 14.04 16.63
N GLN A 321 0.11 15.25 16.45
CA GLN A 321 1.32 15.46 15.64
C GLN A 321 2.56 14.83 16.27
N ILE A 322 2.66 14.78 17.61
CA ILE A 322 3.71 14.01 18.29
C ILE A 322 3.59 12.52 17.92
N GLY A 323 2.39 11.95 17.94
CA GLY A 323 2.14 10.57 17.51
C GLY A 323 2.59 10.32 16.07
N LEU A 324 2.23 11.22 15.15
CA LEU A 324 2.60 11.15 13.73
C LEU A 324 4.10 11.37 13.49
N ALA A 325 4.81 12.09 14.35
CA ALA A 325 6.26 12.25 14.26
C ALA A 325 7.01 10.91 14.46
N ASN A 326 6.39 9.97 15.18
CA ASN A 326 6.82 8.57 15.32
C ASN A 326 8.31 8.40 15.67
N SER A 327 8.88 9.31 16.45
CA SER A 327 10.24 9.15 16.96
C SER A 327 10.24 8.39 18.28
N GLN A 328 11.42 7.88 18.68
CA GLN A 328 11.62 7.30 20.01
C GLN A 328 11.23 8.30 21.12
N LYS A 329 11.54 9.59 20.95
CA LYS A 329 11.23 10.63 21.95
C LYS A 329 9.75 10.99 21.99
N ALA A 330 9.08 10.96 20.84
CA ALA A 330 7.64 11.13 20.76
C ALA A 330 6.89 10.00 21.49
N ARG A 331 7.24 8.74 21.21
CA ARG A 331 6.68 7.58 21.91
C ARG A 331 6.94 7.65 23.41
N GLN A 332 8.18 7.96 23.80
CA GLN A 332 8.54 8.14 25.20
C GLN A 332 7.68 9.21 25.89
N LEU A 333 7.55 10.40 25.29
CA LEU A 333 6.71 11.48 25.82
C LEU A 333 5.26 11.04 25.99
N LEU A 334 4.66 10.44 24.96
CA LEU A 334 3.26 10.01 25.01
C LEU A 334 3.05 8.92 26.08
N THR A 335 3.97 7.96 26.20
CA THR A 335 3.91 6.96 27.27
C THR A 335 3.99 7.59 28.66
N GLU A 336 4.89 8.56 28.85
CA GLU A 336 5.00 9.28 30.13
C GLU A 336 3.74 10.09 30.44
N VAL A 337 3.11 10.72 29.45
CA VAL A 337 1.84 11.44 29.63
C VAL A 337 0.71 10.47 30.00
N ILE A 338 0.62 9.29 29.37
CA ILE A 338 -0.45 8.32 29.64
C ILE A 338 -0.35 7.74 31.06
N ALA A 339 0.86 7.38 31.47
CA ALA A 339 1.10 6.66 32.72
C ALA A 339 1.11 7.56 33.97
N ASP A 340 1.24 8.88 33.80
CA ASP A 340 1.36 9.84 34.90
C ASP A 340 -0.03 10.37 35.30
N ASP A 341 -0.41 10.13 36.55
CA ASP A 341 -1.73 10.46 37.11
C ASP A 341 -1.88 11.95 37.48
N LEU A 342 -0.80 12.74 37.35
CA LEU A 342 -0.83 14.19 37.50
C LEU A 342 -1.51 14.88 36.30
N PHE A 343 -1.61 14.21 35.16
CA PHE A 343 -2.29 14.76 33.98
C PHE A 343 -3.80 14.53 34.02
N GLU A 344 -4.55 15.47 33.46
CA GLU A 344 -5.99 15.35 33.31
C GLU A 344 -6.37 14.17 32.40
N THR A 345 -7.55 13.56 32.64
CA THR A 345 -8.05 12.44 31.84
C THR A 345 -8.04 12.74 30.33
N LYS A 346 -8.32 13.97 29.93
CA LYS A 346 -8.35 14.38 28.53
C LYS A 346 -6.95 14.37 27.89
N THR A 347 -5.95 14.94 28.55
CA THR A 347 -4.55 14.92 28.11
C THR A 347 -4.03 13.50 27.97
N ARG A 348 -4.32 12.66 28.98
CA ARG A 348 -3.94 11.23 28.97
C ARG A 348 -4.61 10.48 27.83
N PHE A 349 -5.89 10.74 27.58
CA PHE A 349 -6.61 10.18 26.43
C PHE A 349 -6.03 10.66 25.10
N GLY A 350 -5.68 11.95 24.97
CA GLY A 350 -4.98 12.50 23.81
C GLY A 350 -3.64 11.78 23.56
N GLY A 351 -2.89 11.48 24.63
CA GLY A 351 -1.68 10.66 24.58
C GLY A 351 -1.92 9.26 24.00
N ILE A 352 -2.97 8.56 24.46
CA ILE A 352 -3.39 7.26 23.94
C ILE A 352 -3.72 7.36 22.44
N MET A 353 -4.47 8.38 22.05
CA MET A 353 -4.85 8.60 20.66
C MET A 353 -3.67 8.98 19.76
N GLY A 354 -2.68 9.70 20.28
CA GLY A 354 -1.42 9.96 19.59
C GLY A 354 -0.62 8.68 19.34
N LEU A 355 -0.45 7.83 20.37
CA LEU A 355 0.29 6.56 20.24
C LEU A 355 -0.28 5.61 19.19
N LYS A 356 -1.59 5.67 18.94
CA LYS A 356 -2.26 4.87 17.91
C LYS A 356 -1.62 5.03 16.52
N TYR A 357 -1.01 6.17 16.22
CA TYR A 357 -0.41 6.48 14.91
C TYR A 357 1.06 6.09 14.79
N THR A 358 1.65 5.47 15.81
CA THR A 358 3.04 5.03 15.77
C THR A 358 3.22 3.93 14.70
N GLN A 359 4.33 3.99 13.97
CA GLN A 359 4.68 3.03 12.90
C GLN A 359 5.89 2.18 13.27
N ASP A 360 6.63 2.52 14.33
CA ASP A 360 7.69 1.66 14.88
C ASP A 360 7.25 0.99 16.17
N ALA A 361 7.85 -0.17 16.45
CA ALA A 361 7.63 -0.89 17.69
C ALA A 361 7.97 -0.03 18.92
N LEU A 362 7.20 -0.22 19.99
CA LEU A 362 7.45 0.43 21.27
C LEU A 362 8.75 -0.06 21.90
N GLU A 363 9.50 0.88 22.46
CA GLU A 363 10.65 0.58 23.30
C GLU A 363 10.23 -0.33 24.47
N PRO A 364 11.11 -1.27 24.92
CA PRO A 364 10.76 -2.23 25.97
C PRO A 364 10.19 -1.58 27.24
N GLU A 365 10.77 -0.47 27.67
CA GLU A 365 10.34 0.30 28.84
C GLU A 365 8.96 0.92 28.64
N ALA A 366 8.71 1.49 27.46
CA ALA A 366 7.44 2.10 27.12
C ALA A 366 6.31 1.06 27.07
N ARG A 367 6.58 -0.08 26.42
CA ARG A 367 5.68 -1.23 26.38
C ARG A 367 5.36 -1.75 27.79
N ALA A 368 6.36 -1.92 28.64
CA ALA A 368 6.16 -2.37 30.01
C ALA A 368 5.27 -1.40 30.80
N ALA A 369 5.57 -0.10 30.74
CA ALA A 369 4.80 0.93 31.44
C ALA A 369 3.32 0.96 31.01
N LEU A 370 3.03 0.85 29.71
CA LEU A 370 1.65 0.85 29.21
C LEU A 370 0.90 -0.46 29.54
N LEU A 371 1.60 -1.60 29.51
CA LEU A 371 1.03 -2.88 29.94
C LEU A 371 0.72 -2.87 31.44
N ASP A 372 1.62 -2.32 32.27
CA ASP A 372 1.42 -2.18 33.71
C ASP A 372 0.27 -1.22 34.01
N PHE A 373 0.21 -0.07 33.34
CA PHE A 373 -0.89 0.89 33.47
C PHE A 373 -2.24 0.25 33.13
N SER A 374 -2.32 -0.48 32.01
CA SER A 374 -3.55 -1.18 31.64
C SER A 374 -3.92 -2.33 32.61
N ALA A 375 -3.00 -2.76 33.48
CA ALA A 375 -3.19 -3.83 34.47
C ALA A 375 -3.74 -3.33 35.81
N LEU A 376 -3.72 -2.02 36.02
CA LEU A 376 -4.18 -1.45 37.27
C LEU A 376 -5.65 -1.83 37.55
N SER A 377 -5.93 -1.94 38.85
CA SER A 377 -7.19 -2.44 39.39
C SER A 377 -7.73 -1.46 40.41
N ASN A 378 -9.06 -1.46 40.62
CA ASN A 378 -9.74 -0.53 41.53
C ASN A 378 -9.58 0.95 41.15
N LEU A 379 -9.50 1.22 39.84
CA LEU A 379 -9.47 2.58 39.31
C LEU A 379 -10.85 3.23 39.38
N ASN A 380 -10.90 4.56 39.41
CA ASN A 380 -12.15 5.27 39.16
C ASN A 380 -12.64 5.02 37.72
N PRO A 381 -13.92 5.28 37.39
CA PRO A 381 -14.46 4.96 36.07
C PRO A 381 -13.69 5.57 34.89
N SER A 382 -13.18 6.81 35.03
CA SER A 382 -12.43 7.51 33.99
C SER A 382 -11.04 6.88 33.78
N ASP A 383 -10.32 6.58 34.85
CA ASP A 383 -9.02 5.91 34.77
C ASP A 383 -9.16 4.47 34.28
N GLN A 384 -10.24 3.77 34.64
CA GLN A 384 -10.52 2.45 34.09
C GLN A 384 -10.76 2.52 32.58
N GLN A 385 -11.44 3.56 32.09
CA GLN A 385 -11.60 3.77 30.66
C GLN A 385 -10.25 4.05 29.96
N LEU A 386 -9.36 4.83 30.57
CA LEU A 386 -8.01 5.07 30.04
C LEU A 386 -7.19 3.77 29.98
N ALA A 387 -7.23 2.96 31.03
CA ALA A 387 -6.56 1.65 31.08
C ALA A 387 -7.10 0.70 29.99
N ASP A 388 -8.43 0.62 29.85
CA ASP A 388 -9.10 -0.19 28.83
C ASP A 388 -8.72 0.28 27.41
N SER A 389 -8.76 1.59 27.15
CA SER A 389 -8.37 2.19 25.86
C SER A 389 -6.89 1.97 25.54
N THR A 390 -6.01 2.05 26.55
CA THR A 390 -4.58 1.79 26.37
C THR A 390 -4.36 0.36 25.87
N LEU A 391 -5.02 -0.63 26.49
CA LEU A 391 -4.89 -2.03 26.07
C LEU A 391 -5.39 -2.25 24.63
N MET A 392 -6.51 -1.61 24.25
CA MET A 392 -7.02 -1.67 22.88
C MET A 392 -6.07 -1.04 21.86
N VAL A 393 -5.43 0.09 22.19
CA VAL A 393 -4.44 0.75 21.34
C VAL A 393 -3.16 -0.07 21.23
N LEU A 394 -2.70 -0.73 22.29
CA LEU A 394 -1.57 -1.66 22.20
C LEU A 394 -1.83 -2.78 21.18
N GLY A 395 -3.08 -3.24 21.05
CA GLY A 395 -3.49 -4.16 19.98
C GLY A 395 -3.32 -3.55 18.58
N ILE A 396 -3.71 -2.29 18.39
CA ILE A 396 -3.50 -1.58 17.11
C ILE A 396 -2.01 -1.46 16.81
N ILE A 397 -1.20 -1.05 17.79
CA ILE A 397 0.25 -0.90 17.63
C ILE A 397 0.88 -2.23 17.24
N ALA A 398 0.53 -3.34 17.91
CA ALA A 398 1.04 -4.67 17.57
C ALA A 398 0.81 -5.04 16.09
N ARG A 399 -0.35 -4.63 15.53
CA ARG A 399 -0.67 -4.81 14.11
C ARG A 399 0.19 -3.93 13.21
N GLU A 400 0.18 -2.61 13.44
CA GLU A 400 0.82 -1.65 12.54
C GLU A 400 2.35 -1.81 12.50
N THR A 401 2.95 -2.28 13.61
CA THR A 401 4.39 -2.46 13.73
C THR A 401 4.85 -3.91 13.56
N GLU A 402 3.92 -4.85 13.33
CA GLU A 402 4.18 -6.30 13.27
C GLU A 402 4.96 -6.82 14.51
N ASP A 403 4.71 -6.26 15.71
CA ASP A 403 5.43 -6.61 16.95
C ASP A 403 4.86 -7.88 17.60
N SER A 404 5.40 -9.03 17.20
CA SER A 404 5.06 -10.35 17.75
C SER A 404 5.31 -10.51 19.26
N VAL A 405 6.23 -9.74 19.84
CA VAL A 405 6.49 -9.77 21.30
C VAL A 405 5.37 -9.06 22.04
N LEU A 406 4.96 -7.88 21.56
CA LEU A 406 3.81 -7.18 22.11
C LEU A 406 2.54 -8.03 21.97
N GLU A 407 2.33 -8.67 20.82
CA GLU A 407 1.21 -9.58 20.63
C GLU A 407 1.21 -10.75 21.62
N SER A 408 2.36 -11.41 21.82
CA SER A 408 2.50 -12.51 22.77
C SER A 408 2.12 -12.09 24.19
N LEU A 409 2.51 -10.86 24.60
CA LEU A 409 2.15 -10.32 25.91
C LEU A 409 0.64 -10.06 26.04
N LEU A 410 -0.04 -9.64 24.96
CA LEU A 410 -1.49 -9.48 24.94
C LEU A 410 -2.21 -10.85 25.04
N ILE A 411 -1.66 -11.89 24.40
CA ILE A 411 -2.15 -13.27 24.50
C ILE A 411 -1.98 -13.80 25.93
N ASP A 412 -0.80 -13.63 26.52
CA ASP A 412 -0.54 -14.01 27.92
C ASP A 412 -1.51 -13.30 28.87
N ARG A 413 -1.79 -12.02 28.62
CA ARG A 413 -2.77 -11.26 29.38
C ARG A 413 -4.18 -11.87 29.33
N LEU A 414 -4.63 -12.31 28.15
CA LEU A 414 -5.92 -12.99 28.01
C LEU A 414 -5.93 -14.33 28.75
N ASN A 415 -4.82 -15.09 28.67
CA ASN A 415 -4.69 -16.43 29.24
C ASN A 415 -4.54 -16.47 30.76
N THR A 416 -3.98 -15.41 31.37
CA THR A 416 -3.82 -15.30 32.83
C THR A 416 -5.15 -15.15 33.58
N GLY A 417 -6.27 -15.01 32.88
CA GLY A 417 -7.60 -14.94 33.47
C GLY A 417 -7.88 -13.60 34.16
N GLY A 418 -9.05 -13.49 34.77
CA GLY A 418 -9.45 -12.28 35.49
C GLY A 418 -10.95 -12.04 35.45
N GLU A 419 -11.36 -10.83 35.83
CA GLU A 419 -12.76 -10.41 35.71
C GLU A 419 -13.20 -10.40 34.24
N GLU A 420 -14.46 -10.78 33.99
CA GLU A 420 -15.04 -10.90 32.65
C GLU A 420 -14.80 -9.66 31.78
N ARG A 421 -14.93 -8.46 32.38
CA ARG A 421 -14.66 -7.19 31.70
C ARG A 421 -13.24 -7.12 31.14
N ARG A 422 -12.24 -7.54 31.89
CA ARG A 422 -10.82 -7.49 31.46
C ARG A 422 -10.55 -8.45 30.31
N LEU A 423 -11.13 -9.64 30.38
CA LEU A 423 -11.06 -10.60 29.29
C LEU A 423 -11.67 -10.01 28.02
N MET A 424 -12.82 -9.32 28.12
CA MET A 424 -13.43 -8.69 26.95
C MET A 424 -12.57 -7.57 26.33
N VAL A 425 -11.87 -6.78 27.15
CA VAL A 425 -10.94 -5.74 26.66
C VAL A 425 -9.73 -6.40 25.99
N ALA A 426 -9.14 -7.43 26.61
CA ALA A 426 -8.02 -8.18 26.02
C ALA A 426 -8.41 -8.83 24.68
N MET A 427 -9.61 -9.42 24.59
CA MET A 427 -10.13 -9.94 23.32
C MET A 427 -10.23 -8.86 22.24
N THR A 428 -10.69 -7.66 22.61
CA THR A 428 -10.78 -6.52 21.67
C THR A 428 -9.39 -6.07 21.22
N ALA A 429 -8.40 -6.06 22.12
CA ALA A 429 -7.01 -5.76 21.77
C ALA A 429 -6.43 -6.79 20.79
N LEU A 430 -6.69 -8.09 20.98
CA LEU A 430 -6.27 -9.14 20.03
C LEU A 430 -7.03 -9.05 18.69
N GLY A 431 -8.31 -8.67 18.72
CA GLY A 431 -9.08 -8.36 17.50
C GLY A 431 -8.45 -7.22 16.71
N ASN A 432 -8.00 -6.15 17.39
CA ASN A 432 -7.28 -5.04 16.79
C ASN A 432 -5.90 -5.46 16.24
N ALA A 433 -5.18 -6.34 16.96
CA ALA A 433 -3.88 -6.89 16.54
C ALA A 433 -4.00 -7.68 15.23
N GLY A 434 -5.14 -8.36 15.02
CA GLY A 434 -5.51 -8.82 13.69
C GLY A 434 -4.70 -9.99 13.14
N SER A 435 -3.93 -10.69 13.98
CA SER A 435 -3.08 -11.80 13.54
C SER A 435 -3.84 -13.14 13.51
N GLN A 436 -3.22 -14.12 12.83
CA GLN A 436 -3.71 -15.50 12.85
C GLN A 436 -3.58 -16.17 14.24
N ASP A 437 -2.56 -15.83 15.02
CA ASP A 437 -2.36 -16.38 16.37
C ASP A 437 -3.40 -15.83 17.33
N SER A 438 -3.67 -14.52 17.27
CA SER A 438 -4.80 -13.88 17.94
C SER A 438 -6.12 -14.58 17.61
N ALA A 439 -6.37 -14.91 16.34
CA ALA A 439 -7.60 -15.63 15.95
C ALA A 439 -7.72 -17.01 16.60
N ARG A 440 -6.63 -17.78 16.68
CA ARG A 440 -6.65 -19.11 17.30
C ARG A 440 -7.04 -19.04 18.77
N VAL A 441 -6.41 -18.12 19.53
CA VAL A 441 -6.68 -17.96 20.96
C VAL A 441 -8.11 -17.45 21.21
N LEU A 442 -8.60 -16.52 20.40
CA LEU A 442 -9.99 -16.06 20.47
C LEU A 442 -11.00 -17.18 20.17
N GLY A 443 -10.63 -18.13 19.31
CA GLY A 443 -11.46 -19.28 18.96
C GLY A 443 -11.88 -20.13 20.17
N ASP A 444 -11.01 -20.27 21.17
CA ASP A 444 -11.30 -21.04 22.39
C ASP A 444 -12.46 -20.45 23.20
N PHE A 445 -12.65 -19.12 23.11
CA PHE A 445 -13.72 -18.42 23.83
C PHE A 445 -15.07 -18.46 23.12
N LEU A 446 -15.15 -18.89 21.86
CA LEU A 446 -16.44 -19.09 21.16
C LEU A 446 -17.33 -20.10 21.89
N SER A 447 -16.74 -21.10 22.57
CA SER A 447 -17.47 -22.08 23.38
C SER A 447 -17.60 -21.71 24.86
N SER A 448 -17.34 -20.47 25.25
CA SER A 448 -17.47 -20.03 26.65
C SER A 448 -18.91 -20.18 27.16
N GLU A 449 -19.04 -20.63 28.42
CA GLU A 449 -20.34 -20.66 29.13
C GLU A 449 -20.93 -19.25 29.27
N SER A 450 -20.09 -18.21 29.38
CA SER A 450 -20.54 -16.82 29.37
C SER A 450 -20.89 -16.40 27.94
N SER A 451 -22.17 -16.12 27.69
CA SER A 451 -22.63 -15.56 26.42
C SER A 451 -21.93 -14.24 26.08
N ALA A 452 -21.58 -13.43 27.09
CA ALA A 452 -20.89 -12.17 26.88
C ALA A 452 -19.45 -12.38 26.35
N LEU A 453 -18.71 -13.32 26.93
CA LEU A 453 -17.37 -13.69 26.46
C LEU A 453 -17.41 -14.31 25.07
N SER A 454 -18.34 -15.22 24.82
CA SER A 454 -18.48 -15.86 23.51
C SER A 454 -18.87 -14.86 22.41
N ALA A 455 -19.83 -13.96 22.69
CA ALA A 455 -20.20 -12.89 21.77
C ALA A 455 -19.03 -11.91 21.52
N ARG A 456 -18.25 -11.57 22.56
CA ARG A 456 -17.06 -10.71 22.40
C ARG A 456 -15.97 -11.38 21.57
N ALA A 457 -15.73 -12.68 21.77
CA ALA A 457 -14.78 -13.44 20.97
C ALA A 457 -15.20 -13.45 19.49
N ALA A 458 -16.48 -13.70 19.20
CA ALA A 458 -17.02 -13.63 17.85
C ALA A 458 -16.81 -12.24 17.21
N ASN A 459 -17.18 -11.17 17.92
CA ASN A 459 -16.98 -9.79 17.43
C ASN A 459 -15.51 -9.45 17.18
N SER A 460 -14.60 -9.92 18.04
CA SER A 460 -13.17 -9.68 17.90
C SER A 460 -12.60 -10.45 16.70
N LEU A 461 -13.04 -11.70 16.48
CA LEU A 461 -12.70 -12.48 15.29
C LEU A 461 -13.18 -11.80 14.00
N GLY A 462 -14.34 -11.15 14.00
CA GLY A 462 -14.84 -10.39 12.85
C GLY A 462 -13.94 -9.22 12.43
N GLN A 463 -13.13 -8.69 13.34
CA GLN A 463 -12.15 -7.65 13.04
C GLN A 463 -10.87 -8.21 12.38
N ILE A 464 -10.63 -9.51 12.54
CA ILE A 464 -9.44 -10.19 12.01
C ILE A 464 -9.69 -10.62 10.57
N LYS A 465 -9.02 -9.95 9.62
CA LYS A 465 -9.10 -10.25 8.17
C LYS A 465 -8.26 -11.49 7.79
N SER A 466 -8.56 -12.64 8.36
CA SER A 466 -7.87 -13.92 8.06
C SER A 466 -8.83 -15.07 7.79
N ASP A 467 -8.39 -16.02 6.96
CA ASP A 467 -9.15 -17.25 6.69
C ASP A 467 -9.37 -18.10 7.95
N THR A 468 -8.43 -18.03 8.91
CA THR A 468 -8.57 -18.72 10.20
C THR A 468 -9.72 -18.15 11.02
N ALA A 469 -9.81 -16.82 11.15
CA ALA A 469 -10.90 -16.18 11.88
C ALA A 469 -12.25 -16.47 11.22
N LYS A 470 -12.31 -16.38 9.89
CA LYS A 470 -13.51 -16.72 9.12
C LYS A 470 -13.93 -18.17 9.31
N GLY A 471 -12.98 -19.12 9.25
CA GLY A 471 -13.23 -20.54 9.48
C GLY A 471 -13.84 -20.81 10.86
N LEU A 472 -13.26 -20.22 11.91
CA LEU A 472 -13.76 -20.35 13.29
C LEU A 472 -15.19 -19.81 13.44
N LEU A 473 -15.50 -18.65 12.82
CA LEU A 473 -16.84 -18.09 12.82
C LEU A 473 -17.85 -18.96 12.06
N THR A 474 -17.46 -19.52 10.91
CA THR A 474 -18.30 -20.45 10.13
C THR A 474 -18.59 -21.74 10.92
N ASP A 475 -17.61 -22.27 11.63
CA ASP A 475 -17.80 -23.42 12.52
C ASP A 475 -18.71 -23.09 13.70
N SER A 476 -18.64 -21.86 14.22
CA SER A 476 -19.51 -21.37 15.29
C SER A 476 -20.95 -21.18 14.82
N LEU A 477 -21.16 -20.70 13.58
CA LEU A 477 -22.48 -20.50 12.97
C LEU A 477 -23.32 -21.79 12.97
N GLN A 478 -22.67 -22.95 12.85
CA GLN A 478 -23.32 -24.26 12.79
C GLN A 478 -23.66 -24.84 14.18
N ARG A 479 -22.90 -24.48 15.22
CA ARG A 479 -23.00 -25.09 16.55
C ARG A 479 -23.70 -24.21 17.58
N GLU A 480 -23.66 -22.89 17.42
CA GLU A 480 -24.23 -21.96 18.38
C GLU A 480 -25.77 -21.92 18.28
N SER A 481 -26.42 -21.92 19.44
CA SER A 481 -27.87 -21.93 19.61
C SER A 481 -28.40 -20.73 20.40
N ARG A 482 -27.53 -20.05 21.16
CA ARG A 482 -27.83 -18.84 21.92
C ARG A 482 -27.98 -17.66 20.97
N PRO A 483 -29.17 -17.03 20.87
CA PRO A 483 -29.44 -15.98 19.89
C PRO A 483 -28.49 -14.79 19.94
N GLU A 484 -28.09 -14.35 21.13
CA GLU A 484 -27.20 -13.22 21.34
C GLU A 484 -25.79 -13.48 20.79
N VAL A 485 -25.25 -14.68 20.99
CA VAL A 485 -23.95 -15.08 20.46
C VAL A 485 -24.05 -15.31 18.96
N LEU A 486 -25.07 -16.06 18.50
CA LEU A 486 -25.28 -16.38 17.10
C LEU A 486 -25.42 -15.11 16.26
N SER A 487 -26.11 -14.08 16.77
CA SER A 487 -26.19 -12.78 16.08
C SER A 487 -24.83 -12.08 15.94
N SER A 488 -23.95 -12.18 16.93
CA SER A 488 -22.59 -11.63 16.89
C SER A 488 -21.71 -12.38 15.89
N VAL A 489 -21.81 -13.72 15.85
CA VAL A 489 -21.13 -14.57 14.86
C VAL A 489 -21.55 -14.19 13.44
N ILE A 490 -22.85 -14.05 13.20
CA ILE A 490 -23.39 -13.68 11.89
C ILE A 490 -22.95 -12.28 11.47
N ALA A 491 -23.05 -11.29 12.38
CA ALA A 491 -22.61 -9.93 12.10
C ALA A 491 -21.12 -9.90 11.73
N SER A 492 -20.30 -10.64 12.48
CA SER A 492 -18.85 -10.76 12.26
C SER A 492 -18.50 -11.42 10.92
N LEU A 493 -19.22 -12.46 10.52
CA LEU A 493 -19.09 -13.05 9.18
C LEU A 493 -19.43 -12.04 8.08
N GLY A 494 -20.43 -11.17 8.31
CA GLY A 494 -20.83 -10.12 7.39
C GLY A 494 -19.75 -9.09 7.08
N GLU A 495 -18.73 -8.93 7.94
CA GLU A 495 -17.58 -8.05 7.71
C GLU A 495 -16.53 -8.66 6.76
N SER A 496 -16.65 -9.96 6.44
CA SER A 496 -15.74 -10.70 5.57
C SER A 496 -16.31 -10.95 4.18
N ASN A 497 -15.43 -11.24 3.23
CA ASN A 497 -15.84 -11.73 1.91
C ASN A 497 -16.41 -13.15 2.02
N LEU A 498 -17.73 -13.24 2.06
CA LEU A 498 -18.51 -14.47 1.96
C LEU A 498 -18.49 -15.10 0.55
N THR A 499 -18.68 -16.42 0.53
CA THR A 499 -18.96 -17.26 -0.64
C THR A 499 -20.47 -17.42 -0.84
N VAL A 500 -20.88 -17.95 -2.00
CA VAL A 500 -22.29 -18.29 -2.26
C VAL A 500 -22.84 -19.25 -1.21
N THR A 501 -22.05 -20.27 -0.82
CA THR A 501 -22.46 -21.24 0.20
C THR A 501 -22.71 -20.58 1.55
N GLU A 502 -21.86 -19.64 1.96
CA GLU A 502 -22.03 -18.90 3.22
C GLU A 502 -23.24 -17.98 3.17
N VAL A 503 -23.52 -17.34 2.02
CA VAL A 503 -24.76 -16.56 1.84
C VAL A 503 -26.00 -17.44 2.02
N VAL A 504 -26.00 -18.66 1.49
CA VAL A 504 -27.10 -19.62 1.69
C VAL A 504 -27.24 -20.03 3.16
N GLN A 505 -26.13 -20.24 3.87
CA GLN A 505 -26.16 -20.52 5.31
C GLN A 505 -26.75 -19.35 6.11
N LEU A 506 -26.40 -18.12 5.76
CA LEU A 506 -26.99 -16.93 6.37
C LEU A 506 -28.47 -16.77 6.02
N GLN A 507 -28.88 -17.09 4.79
CA GLN A 507 -30.29 -17.06 4.38
C GLN A 507 -31.13 -18.05 5.20
N ALA A 508 -30.60 -19.22 5.55
CA ALA A 508 -31.31 -20.12 6.46
C ALA A 508 -31.60 -19.48 7.84
N LYS A 509 -30.74 -18.55 8.28
CA LYS A 509 -30.88 -17.81 9.55
C LYS A 509 -31.87 -16.65 9.50
N THR A 510 -32.52 -16.40 8.38
CA THR A 510 -33.60 -15.40 8.27
C THR A 510 -35.01 -16.00 8.50
N SER A 511 -35.12 -17.32 8.65
CA SER A 511 -36.37 -18.05 8.91
C SER A 511 -37.17 -17.45 10.06
N ALA A 512 -38.50 -17.42 9.95
CA ALA A 512 -39.40 -16.96 11.01
C ALA A 512 -39.26 -17.72 12.35
N SER A 513 -38.68 -18.92 12.34
CA SER A 513 -38.38 -19.69 13.56
C SER A 513 -37.17 -19.16 14.34
N GLU A 514 -36.31 -18.37 13.71
CA GLU A 514 -35.12 -17.79 14.33
C GLU A 514 -35.49 -16.52 15.12
N ALA A 515 -34.73 -16.25 16.19
CA ALA A 515 -34.90 -15.05 16.99
C ALA A 515 -34.73 -13.78 16.14
N LEU A 516 -35.47 -12.71 16.44
CA LEU A 516 -35.44 -11.48 15.64
C LEU A 516 -34.03 -10.88 15.50
N VAL A 517 -33.21 -10.95 16.56
CA VAL A 517 -31.82 -10.46 16.53
C VAL A 517 -30.94 -11.24 15.54
N VAL A 518 -31.13 -12.56 15.46
CA VAL A 518 -30.42 -13.45 14.52
C VAL A 518 -30.85 -13.13 13.09
N ARG A 519 -32.16 -13.00 12.85
CA ARG A 519 -32.70 -12.63 11.53
C ARG A 519 -32.17 -11.29 11.04
N ARG A 520 -32.15 -10.27 11.90
CA ARG A 520 -31.63 -8.94 11.55
C ARG A 520 -30.15 -8.98 11.20
N ALA A 521 -29.34 -9.65 12.01
CA ALA A 521 -27.91 -9.82 11.74
C ALA A 521 -27.68 -10.55 10.40
N ALA A 522 -28.45 -11.59 10.10
CA ALA A 522 -28.33 -12.34 8.85
C ALA A 522 -28.69 -11.47 7.63
N VAL A 523 -29.78 -10.71 7.71
CA VAL A 523 -30.18 -9.77 6.65
C VAL A 523 -29.10 -8.70 6.41
N GLU A 524 -28.55 -8.13 7.49
CA GLU A 524 -27.46 -7.15 7.39
C GLU A 524 -26.20 -7.76 6.75
N ALA A 525 -25.78 -8.94 7.20
CA ALA A 525 -24.61 -9.62 6.69
C ALA A 525 -24.74 -9.97 5.20
N ILE A 526 -25.93 -10.42 4.75
CA ILE A 526 -26.24 -10.65 3.33
C ILE A 526 -26.24 -9.32 2.55
N SER A 527 -26.81 -8.26 3.13
CA SER A 527 -26.85 -6.92 2.52
C SER A 527 -25.47 -6.40 2.15
N LYS A 528 -24.48 -6.56 3.04
CA LYS A 528 -23.08 -6.17 2.80
C LYS A 528 -22.44 -6.90 1.61
N GLN A 529 -22.99 -8.03 1.17
CA GLN A 529 -22.44 -8.80 0.04
C GLN A 529 -23.10 -8.48 -1.30
N ALA A 530 -24.20 -7.72 -1.30
CA ALA A 530 -25.04 -7.51 -2.48
C ALA A 530 -24.31 -6.83 -3.65
N ALA A 531 -23.34 -5.94 -3.37
CA ALA A 531 -22.56 -5.28 -4.41
C ALA A 531 -21.73 -6.26 -5.25
N ARG A 532 -21.27 -7.36 -4.64
CA ARG A 532 -20.30 -8.31 -5.23
C ARG A 532 -20.88 -9.68 -5.57
N LEU A 533 -22.02 -10.07 -4.99
CA LEU A 533 -22.65 -11.38 -5.19
C LEU A 533 -24.10 -11.23 -5.69
N PRO A 534 -24.40 -11.67 -6.93
CA PRO A 534 -25.77 -11.73 -7.44
C PRO A 534 -26.72 -12.55 -6.55
N GLU A 535 -26.23 -13.62 -5.93
CA GLU A 535 -27.01 -14.49 -5.03
C GLU A 535 -27.45 -13.75 -3.77
N ALA A 536 -26.62 -12.84 -3.26
CA ALA A 536 -27.02 -11.97 -2.15
C ALA A 536 -28.14 -11.02 -2.58
N LYS A 537 -28.07 -10.42 -3.78
CA LYS A 537 -29.18 -9.59 -4.31
C LYS A 537 -30.47 -10.40 -4.47
N THR A 538 -30.37 -11.64 -4.95
CA THR A 538 -31.52 -12.54 -5.07
C THR A 538 -32.13 -12.84 -3.70
N ALA A 539 -31.32 -13.24 -2.73
CA ALA A 539 -31.79 -13.49 -1.37
C ALA A 539 -32.48 -12.27 -0.75
N LEU A 540 -31.95 -11.06 -0.94
CA LEU A 540 -32.57 -9.82 -0.43
C LEU A 540 -33.91 -9.50 -1.11
N LYS A 541 -34.07 -9.79 -2.41
CA LYS A 541 -35.34 -9.61 -3.13
C LYS A 541 -36.42 -10.54 -2.58
N ASP A 542 -36.07 -11.80 -2.34
CA ASP A 542 -37.00 -12.76 -1.74
C ASP A 542 -37.43 -12.28 -0.35
N LEU A 543 -36.45 -11.92 0.50
CA LEU A 543 -36.67 -11.44 1.86
C LEU A 543 -37.52 -10.18 1.92
N MET A 544 -37.41 -9.28 0.94
CA MET A 544 -38.21 -8.06 0.85
C MET A 544 -39.72 -8.34 0.85
N THR A 545 -40.13 -9.48 0.28
CA THR A 545 -41.55 -9.87 0.20
C THR A 545 -42.05 -10.60 1.44
N GLU A 546 -41.14 -11.14 2.25
CA GLU A 546 -41.45 -12.00 3.40
C GLU A 546 -41.34 -11.28 4.75
N THR A 547 -40.52 -10.22 4.83
CA THR A 547 -40.25 -9.52 6.09
C THR A 547 -41.09 -8.26 6.25
N THR A 548 -41.57 -8.03 7.47
CA THR A 548 -42.23 -6.80 7.90
C THR A 548 -41.39 -5.99 8.88
N ASP A 549 -40.21 -6.49 9.26
CA ASP A 549 -39.34 -5.81 10.21
C ASP A 549 -38.66 -4.61 9.55
N ARG A 550 -38.88 -3.42 10.13
CA ARG A 550 -38.40 -2.15 9.58
C ARG A 550 -36.88 -2.08 9.47
N GLN A 551 -36.13 -2.66 10.42
CA GLN A 551 -34.66 -2.63 10.36
C GLN A 551 -34.15 -3.56 9.26
N SER A 552 -34.67 -4.80 9.19
CA SER A 552 -34.35 -5.71 8.08
C SER A 552 -34.69 -5.10 6.72
N LEU A 553 -35.84 -4.43 6.57
CA LEU A 553 -36.19 -3.72 5.33
C LEU A 553 -35.18 -2.62 4.99
N LYS A 554 -34.67 -1.86 5.98
CA LYS A 554 -33.62 -0.85 5.74
C LYS A 554 -32.35 -1.49 5.19
N HIS A 555 -31.89 -2.59 5.79
CA HIS A 555 -30.71 -3.31 5.30
C HIS A 555 -30.93 -3.90 3.90
N ILE A 556 -32.11 -4.45 3.62
CA ILE A 556 -32.49 -4.95 2.29
C ILE A 556 -32.40 -3.83 1.25
N MET A 557 -33.02 -2.68 1.53
CA MET A 557 -32.99 -1.53 0.62
C MET A 557 -31.56 -1.03 0.40
N SER A 558 -30.74 -0.97 1.45
CA SER A 558 -29.32 -0.60 1.34
C SER A 558 -28.54 -1.58 0.45
N GLY A 559 -28.77 -2.88 0.56
CA GLY A 559 -28.05 -3.87 -0.25
C GLY A 559 -28.50 -3.89 -1.71
N LEU A 560 -29.81 -3.67 -1.96
CA LEU A 560 -30.35 -3.68 -3.32
C LEU A 560 -30.06 -2.40 -4.10
N TYR A 561 -30.03 -1.24 -3.41
CA TYR A 561 -30.02 0.08 -4.05
C TYR A 561 -28.97 1.05 -3.51
N GLY A 562 -28.26 0.71 -2.44
CA GLY A 562 -27.31 1.61 -1.77
C GLY A 562 -25.89 1.59 -2.36
N GLY A 563 -25.74 1.36 -3.66
CA GLY A 563 -24.44 1.44 -4.34
C GLY A 563 -24.38 2.61 -5.30
N ASP A 564 -23.62 3.64 -4.90
CA ASP A 564 -22.62 4.31 -5.74
C ASP A 564 -21.25 3.79 -5.30
#